data_AF-A0AAW0LP12-F1
#
_entry.id   AF-A0AAW0LP12-F1
#
_cell.length_a   1.000
_cell.length_b   1.000
_cell.length_c   1.000
_cell.angle_alpha   90.00
_cell.angle_beta   90.00
_cell.angle_gamma   90.00
#
_symmetry.space_group_name_H-M   'P 1'
#
loop_
_entity.id
_entity.type
_entity.pdbx_description
1 polymer ?
#
loop_
_entity_poly.entity_id
_entity_poly.type
_entity_poly.pdbx_seq_one_letter_code
_entity_poly.pdbx_strand_id
1 'polypeptide(L)'
;MVIAFEAYRQLSSVIVRPMTAISALSNIHEDICTSAAQKRVAIILIPFHKHQRLDGAMESLGHSFHLVNKRVLHHAPCSVGILIVVPFFGGPDDREALAYGMRMAEHPGILLNVIRFVPSPGKSLKFDKSVIEDNVDHEEDELMLSEFKSAHSDKEKESNLYEEMLVENKAEVVDALKALNKYNLFLVGRMVPTVPLVNKTDCPELGPVGSFLASSEFSTTASVLVVQQYNPSANLHPLVEEQAYYGETSSMPDSPHGVPPV
;
A
#
# COMPACT_ATOMS: atom_id res chain seq x y z
N MET A 1 13.03 -7.54 -1.67
CA MET A 1 13.98 -6.65 -2.38
C MET A 1 15.28 -7.34 -2.81
N VAL A 2 16.17 -7.84 -1.92
CA VAL A 2 17.50 -8.39 -2.32
C VAL A 2 17.41 -9.53 -3.34
N ILE A 3 16.54 -10.52 -3.10
CA ILE A 3 16.36 -11.69 -3.98
C ILE A 3 15.91 -11.27 -5.40
N ALA A 4 15.00 -10.29 -5.49
CA ALA A 4 14.51 -9.78 -6.78
C ALA A 4 15.61 -9.06 -7.58
N PHE A 5 16.48 -8.29 -6.91
CA PHE A 5 17.61 -7.63 -7.56
C PHE A 5 18.73 -8.59 -7.94
N GLU A 6 18.96 -9.65 -7.16
CA GLU A 6 19.91 -10.72 -7.54
C GLU A 6 19.44 -11.51 -8.76
N ALA A 7 18.14 -11.78 -8.88
CA ALA A 7 17.56 -12.37 -10.10
C ALA A 7 17.71 -11.42 -11.30
N TYR A 8 17.43 -10.12 -11.12
CA TYR A 8 17.56 -9.12 -12.19
C TYR A 8 19.01 -8.95 -12.68
N ARG A 9 20.00 -9.16 -11.80
CA ARG A 9 21.43 -9.19 -12.17
C ARG A 9 21.77 -10.33 -13.14
N GLN A 10 21.03 -11.45 -13.13
CA GLN A 10 21.26 -12.53 -14.10
C GLN A 10 20.70 -12.21 -15.50
N LEU A 11 19.75 -11.28 -15.57
CA LEU A 11 19.02 -10.93 -16.80
C LEU A 11 19.49 -9.60 -17.42
N SER A 12 20.41 -8.89 -16.76
CA SER A 12 20.87 -7.56 -17.18
C SER A 12 22.36 -7.33 -16.88
N SER A 13 22.96 -6.27 -17.43
CA SER A 13 24.33 -5.83 -17.12
C SER A 13 24.45 -5.07 -15.80
N VAL A 14 23.41 -5.05 -14.95
CA VAL A 14 23.37 -4.30 -13.70
C VAL A 14 24.09 -5.06 -12.58
N ILE A 15 25.04 -4.40 -11.91
CA ILE A 15 25.76 -4.96 -10.77
C ILE A 15 25.02 -4.61 -9.48
N VAL A 16 24.47 -5.62 -8.81
CA VAL A 16 23.81 -5.49 -7.50
C VAL A 16 24.78 -5.94 -6.41
N ARG A 17 24.97 -5.10 -5.39
CA ARG A 17 25.79 -5.40 -4.20
C ARG A 17 24.96 -5.17 -2.93
N PRO A 18 24.32 -6.21 -2.38
CA PRO A 18 23.56 -6.06 -1.15
C PRO A 18 24.48 -5.68 0.01
N MET A 19 23.98 -4.83 0.91
CA MET A 19 24.66 -4.46 2.14
C MET A 19 23.61 -4.28 3.22
N THR A 20 23.91 -4.79 4.42
CA THR A 20 23.12 -4.55 5.63
C THR A 20 23.92 -3.65 6.55
N ALA A 21 23.27 -2.60 7.08
CA ALA A 21 23.78 -1.77 8.15
C ALA A 21 22.79 -1.81 9.33
N ILE A 22 23.31 -1.85 10.55
CA ILE A 22 22.50 -1.90 11.77
C ILE A 22 22.82 -0.64 12.57
N SER A 23 21.80 0.15 12.84
CA SER A 23 21.91 1.47 13.46
C SER A 23 20.71 1.73 14.36
N ALA A 24 20.87 2.62 15.34
CA ALA A 24 19.72 3.08 16.12
C ALA A 24 18.86 4.03 15.26
N LEU A 25 17.53 4.02 15.44
CA LEU A 25 16.65 4.92 14.67
C LEU A 25 16.99 6.41 14.86
N SER A 26 17.63 6.77 15.98
CA SER A 26 18.08 8.13 16.25
C SER A 26 19.22 8.60 15.34
N ASN A 27 20.08 7.70 14.85
CA ASN A 27 21.27 8.03 14.05
C ASN A 27 21.35 7.33 12.69
N ILE A 28 20.44 6.40 12.38
CA ILE A 28 20.43 5.66 11.11
C ILE A 28 20.45 6.56 9.86
N HIS A 29 19.89 7.78 9.94
CA HIS A 29 19.95 8.74 8.84
C HIS A 29 21.40 9.15 8.49
N GLU A 30 22.30 9.26 9.47
CA GLU A 30 23.73 9.55 9.27
C GLU A 30 24.38 8.40 8.52
N ASP A 31 24.10 7.16 8.91
CA ASP A 31 24.64 5.97 8.24
C ASP A 31 24.12 5.83 6.81
N ILE A 32 22.84 6.11 6.57
CA ILE A 32 22.23 6.15 5.23
C ILE A 32 22.94 7.20 4.37
N CYS A 33 23.05 8.45 4.85
CA CYS A 33 23.63 9.55 4.08
C CYS A 33 25.14 9.36 3.85
N THR A 34 25.87 8.88 4.85
CA THR A 34 27.30 8.56 4.75
C THR A 34 27.54 7.42 3.76
N SER A 35 26.73 6.36 3.81
CA SER A 35 26.80 5.26 2.86
C SER A 35 26.51 5.74 1.43
N ALA A 36 25.52 6.60 1.24
CA ALA A 36 25.19 7.19 -0.05
C ALA A 36 26.35 8.04 -0.61
N ALA A 37 26.98 8.87 0.24
CA ALA A 37 28.14 9.66 -0.13
C ALA A 37 29.34 8.78 -0.53
N GLN A 38 29.71 7.82 0.32
CA GLN A 38 30.85 6.93 0.09
C GLN A 38 30.71 6.11 -1.19
N LYS A 39 29.49 5.64 -1.48
CA LYS A 39 29.18 4.85 -2.68
C LYS A 39 28.81 5.70 -3.89
N ARG A 40 28.76 7.04 -3.75
CA ARG A 40 28.35 7.99 -4.79
C ARG A 40 27.01 7.60 -5.44
N VAL A 41 26.04 7.28 -4.58
CA VAL A 41 24.71 6.87 -5.03
C VAL A 41 23.98 8.08 -5.63
N ALA A 42 23.29 7.90 -6.75
CA ALA A 42 22.51 8.96 -7.40
C ALA A 42 21.16 9.24 -6.69
N ILE A 43 20.55 8.21 -6.09
CA ILE A 43 19.24 8.29 -5.42
C ILE A 43 19.15 7.36 -4.21
N ILE A 44 18.56 7.83 -3.12
CA ILE A 44 18.18 7.02 -1.94
C ILE A 44 16.68 6.78 -2.00
N LEU A 45 16.24 5.54 -1.81
CA LEU A 45 14.83 5.21 -1.68
C LEU A 45 14.52 4.88 -0.22
N ILE A 46 13.52 5.55 0.37
CA ILE A 46 13.14 5.35 1.78
C ILE A 46 11.66 4.95 1.91
N PRO A 47 11.33 4.05 2.86
CA PRO A 47 9.95 3.65 3.08
C PRO A 47 9.09 4.79 3.61
N PHE A 48 7.79 4.82 3.28
CA PHE A 48 6.88 5.79 3.88
C PHE A 48 6.60 5.41 5.33
N HIS A 49 6.59 6.40 6.23
CA HIS A 49 6.56 6.19 7.68
C HIS A 49 5.15 5.95 8.25
N LYS A 50 4.10 5.97 7.42
CA LYS A 50 2.71 5.74 7.85
C LYS A 50 2.04 4.65 7.04
N HIS A 51 1.30 3.77 7.72
CA HIS A 51 0.38 2.81 7.14
C HIS A 51 -1.07 3.25 7.33
N GLN A 52 -1.99 2.85 6.46
CA GLN A 52 -3.40 3.07 6.71
C GLN A 52 -3.93 2.02 7.70
N ARG A 53 -4.82 2.46 8.58
CA ARG A 53 -5.61 1.62 9.49
C ARG A 53 -6.92 1.21 8.81
N LEU A 54 -7.63 0.28 9.45
CA LEU A 54 -8.95 -0.18 9.01
C LEU A 54 -10.02 0.93 8.98
N ASP A 55 -9.85 1.98 9.80
CA ASP A 55 -10.74 3.16 9.84
C ASP A 55 -10.40 4.21 8.76
N GLY A 56 -9.44 3.91 7.88
CA GLY A 56 -8.97 4.81 6.84
C GLY A 56 -7.98 5.88 7.30
N ALA A 57 -7.70 5.99 8.60
CA ALA A 57 -6.71 6.94 9.12
C ALA A 57 -5.28 6.44 8.90
N MET A 58 -4.35 7.37 8.69
CA MET A 58 -2.93 7.04 8.55
C MET A 58 -2.26 6.96 9.92
N GLU A 59 -1.82 5.77 10.32
CA GLU A 59 -1.07 5.51 11.53
C GLU A 59 0.44 5.51 11.24
N SER A 60 1.19 6.22 12.08
CA SER A 60 2.64 6.23 11.98
C SER A 60 3.20 4.92 12.50
N LEU A 61 4.19 4.35 11.82
CA LEU A 61 5.02 3.23 12.32
C LEU A 61 5.87 3.58 13.57
N GLY A 62 5.60 4.75 14.19
CA GLY A 62 6.36 5.36 15.27
C GLY A 62 7.00 6.69 14.86
N HIS A 63 7.07 7.64 15.82
CA HIS A 63 7.69 8.96 15.63
C HIS A 63 9.12 8.89 15.09
N SER A 64 9.86 7.85 15.49
CA SER A 64 11.24 7.63 15.07
C SER A 64 11.38 7.40 13.56
N PHE A 65 10.47 6.66 12.91
CA PHE A 65 10.53 6.45 11.45
C PHE A 65 10.21 7.72 10.67
N HIS A 66 9.23 8.50 11.14
CA HIS A 66 8.96 9.83 10.59
C HIS A 66 10.21 10.72 10.65
N LEU A 67 10.89 10.70 11.80
CA LEU A 67 12.09 11.51 12.02
C LEU A 67 13.27 11.03 11.15
N VAL A 68 13.41 9.72 10.94
CA VAL A 68 14.39 9.16 10.00
C VAL A 68 14.13 9.67 8.59
N ASN A 69 12.89 9.57 8.09
CA ASN A 69 12.56 10.07 6.75
C ASN A 69 12.87 11.56 6.62
N LYS A 70 12.43 12.36 7.59
CA LYS A 70 12.67 13.81 7.61
C LYS A 70 14.15 14.14 7.59
N ARG A 71 14.96 13.41 8.37
CA ARG A 71 16.40 13.64 8.45
C ARG A 71 17.13 13.14 7.21
N VAL A 72 16.74 12.02 6.60
CA VAL A 72 17.32 11.57 5.32
C VAL A 72 17.00 12.57 4.22
N LEU A 73 15.73 13.01 4.11
CA LEU A 73 15.32 14.04 3.15
C LEU A 73 16.12 15.35 3.30
N HIS A 74 16.48 15.72 4.54
CA HIS A 74 17.21 16.96 4.82
C HIS A 74 18.72 16.86 4.59
N HIS A 75 19.34 15.70 4.89
CA HIS A 75 20.80 15.56 4.92
C HIS A 75 21.38 14.73 3.77
N ALA A 76 20.54 14.11 2.95
CA ALA A 76 21.01 13.27 1.86
C ALA A 76 21.92 14.07 0.89
N PRO A 77 23.08 13.53 0.52
CA PRO A 77 23.98 14.15 -0.45
C PRO A 77 23.50 13.98 -1.91
N CYS A 78 22.30 13.42 -2.11
CA CYS A 78 21.73 13.05 -3.39
C CYS A 78 20.20 13.09 -3.32
N SER A 79 19.52 12.81 -4.45
CA SER A 79 18.06 12.76 -4.49
C SER A 79 17.51 11.69 -3.54
N VAL A 80 16.34 11.94 -2.96
CA VAL A 80 15.62 10.99 -2.11
C VAL A 80 14.23 10.78 -2.69
N GLY A 81 13.86 9.52 -2.89
CA GLY A 81 12.58 9.10 -3.44
C GLY A 81 11.79 8.22 -2.47
N ILE A 82 10.46 8.32 -2.52
CA ILE A 82 9.53 7.37 -1.89
C ILE A 82 8.80 6.64 -3.02
N LEU A 83 8.87 5.30 -3.00
CA LEU A 83 8.24 4.45 -4.01
C LEU A 83 6.78 4.15 -3.65
N ILE A 84 5.86 4.49 -4.54
CA ILE A 84 4.43 4.23 -4.42
C ILE A 84 3.99 3.36 -5.59
N VAL A 85 3.08 2.42 -5.35
CA VAL A 85 2.46 1.61 -6.39
C VAL A 85 0.94 1.63 -6.32
N VAL A 86 0.29 1.70 -7.47
CA VAL A 86 -1.15 1.51 -7.68
C VAL A 86 -1.35 0.26 -8.52
N PRO A 87 -1.65 -0.90 -7.92
CA PRO A 87 -2.26 -2.02 -8.64
C PRO A 87 -3.63 -1.60 -9.18
N PHE A 88 -3.81 -1.65 -10.50
CA PHE A 88 -5.01 -1.18 -11.18
C PHE A 88 -5.70 -2.34 -11.91
N PHE A 89 -6.83 -2.79 -11.37
CA PHE A 89 -7.74 -3.80 -11.91
C PHE A 89 -8.92 -3.17 -12.66
N GLY A 90 -9.21 -1.89 -12.38
CA GLY A 90 -10.26 -1.10 -13.02
C GLY A 90 -11.47 -0.85 -12.12
N GLY A 91 -12.37 0.01 -12.58
CA GLY A 91 -13.55 0.42 -11.84
C GLY A 91 -13.31 1.62 -10.91
N PRO A 92 -14.38 2.11 -10.26
CA PRO A 92 -14.41 3.42 -9.61
C PRO A 92 -13.40 3.59 -8.47
N ASP A 93 -13.21 2.55 -7.65
CA ASP A 93 -12.33 2.63 -6.49
C ASP A 93 -10.84 2.65 -6.89
N ASP A 94 -10.46 1.94 -7.95
CA ASP A 94 -9.10 1.99 -8.51
C ASP A 94 -8.84 3.33 -9.19
N ARG A 95 -9.85 3.90 -9.87
CA ARG A 95 -9.77 5.25 -10.42
C ARG A 95 -9.51 6.29 -9.32
N GLU A 96 -10.23 6.21 -8.20
CA GLU A 96 -9.99 7.09 -7.06
C GLU A 96 -8.58 6.87 -6.46
N ALA A 97 -8.14 5.61 -6.31
CA ALA A 97 -6.80 5.29 -5.83
C ALA A 97 -5.70 5.88 -6.72
N LEU A 98 -5.83 5.76 -8.04
CA LEU A 98 -4.92 6.34 -9.02
C LEU A 98 -4.94 7.87 -8.96
N ALA A 99 -6.11 8.50 -8.82
CA ALA A 99 -6.23 9.94 -8.67
C ALA A 99 -5.43 10.44 -7.44
N TYR A 100 -5.57 9.78 -6.28
CA TYR A 100 -4.75 10.10 -5.10
C TYR A 100 -3.26 9.88 -5.36
N GLY A 101 -2.89 8.79 -6.02
CA GLY A 101 -1.50 8.51 -6.39
C GLY A 101 -0.91 9.63 -7.24
N MET A 102 -1.63 10.07 -8.27
CA MET A 102 -1.20 11.17 -9.15
C MET A 102 -1.00 12.48 -8.38
N ARG A 103 -1.88 12.79 -7.43
CA ARG A 103 -1.74 13.97 -6.55
C ARG A 103 -0.52 13.88 -5.65
N MET A 104 -0.21 12.69 -5.12
CA MET A 104 1.03 12.48 -4.36
C MET A 104 2.27 12.67 -5.25
N ALA A 105 2.21 12.23 -6.51
CA ALA A 105 3.30 12.33 -7.47
C ALA A 105 3.61 13.77 -7.95
N GLU A 106 2.75 14.76 -7.66
CA GLU A 106 3.07 16.18 -7.87
C GLU A 106 4.32 16.61 -7.07
N HIS A 107 4.63 15.91 -5.98
CA HIS A 107 5.86 16.14 -5.21
C HIS A 107 7.06 15.44 -5.90
N PRO A 108 8.16 16.15 -6.22
CA PRO A 108 9.27 15.61 -7.02
C PRO A 108 10.06 14.47 -6.36
N GLY A 109 9.88 14.27 -5.06
CA GLY A 109 10.45 13.15 -4.29
C GLY A 109 9.55 11.90 -4.23
N ILE A 110 8.41 11.89 -4.92
CA ILE A 110 7.49 10.76 -4.96
C ILE A 110 7.55 10.12 -6.34
N LEU A 111 7.74 8.80 -6.36
CA LEU A 111 7.79 8.01 -7.58
C LEU A 111 6.57 7.08 -7.58
N LEU A 112 5.63 7.33 -8.48
CA LEU A 112 4.39 6.58 -8.61
C LEU A 112 4.46 5.60 -9.77
N ASN A 113 4.24 4.32 -9.47
CA ASN A 113 4.09 3.29 -10.49
C ASN A 113 2.66 2.75 -10.53
N VAL A 114 2.11 2.58 -11.72
CA VAL A 114 0.79 2.00 -11.96
C VAL A 114 0.97 0.66 -12.65
N ILE A 115 0.46 -0.41 -12.03
CA ILE A 115 0.55 -1.78 -12.56
C ILE A 115 -0.86 -2.22 -12.93
N ARG A 116 -1.18 -2.19 -14.23
CA ARG A 116 -2.49 -2.59 -14.74
C ARG A 116 -2.58 -4.10 -14.84
N PHE A 117 -3.53 -4.70 -14.14
CA PHE A 117 -3.85 -6.12 -14.24
C PHE A 117 -4.88 -6.32 -15.35
N VAL A 118 -4.51 -7.09 -16.37
CA VAL A 118 -5.35 -7.35 -17.53
C VAL A 118 -5.64 -8.84 -17.61
N PRO A 119 -6.91 -9.28 -17.58
CA PRO A 119 -7.25 -10.68 -17.82
C PRO A 119 -6.79 -11.13 -19.21
N SER A 120 -6.19 -12.32 -19.30
CA SER A 120 -5.86 -12.91 -20.61
C SER A 120 -7.12 -13.10 -21.48
N PRO A 121 -7.01 -13.03 -22.82
CA PRO A 121 -8.16 -13.16 -23.72
C PRO A 121 -9.00 -14.42 -23.43
N GLY A 122 -10.31 -14.24 -23.25
CA GLY A 122 -11.25 -15.33 -22.94
C GLY A 122 -11.28 -15.75 -21.46
N LYS A 123 -10.57 -15.04 -20.58
CA LYS A 123 -10.66 -15.17 -19.11
C LYS A 123 -11.34 -13.94 -18.52
N SER A 124 -11.96 -14.12 -17.36
CA SER A 124 -12.48 -13.01 -16.54
C SER A 124 -11.97 -13.19 -15.11
N LEU A 125 -11.48 -12.10 -14.53
CA LEU A 125 -11.13 -12.04 -13.11
C LEU A 125 -12.31 -11.54 -12.25
N LYS A 126 -13.40 -11.10 -12.87
CA LYS A 126 -14.52 -10.44 -12.18
C LYS A 126 -15.46 -11.44 -11.52
N PHE A 127 -16.01 -11.06 -10.38
CA PHE A 127 -17.23 -11.64 -9.82
C PHE A 127 -18.42 -10.75 -10.19
N ASP A 128 -19.39 -11.28 -10.94
CA ASP A 128 -20.73 -10.73 -11.18
C ASP A 128 -20.85 -9.19 -11.29
N LYS A 129 -20.45 -8.61 -12.43
CA LYS A 129 -20.90 -7.27 -12.84
C LYS A 129 -21.85 -7.37 -14.03
N SER A 130 -22.80 -6.43 -14.10
CA SER A 130 -23.67 -6.30 -15.28
C SER A 130 -22.85 -5.80 -16.48
N VAL A 131 -23.15 -6.30 -17.68
CA VAL A 131 -22.40 -5.98 -18.92
C VAL A 131 -22.40 -4.47 -19.23
N ILE A 132 -23.44 -3.74 -18.81
CA ILE A 132 -23.60 -2.32 -19.09
C ILE A 132 -22.69 -1.48 -18.19
N GLU A 133 -22.68 -1.75 -16.87
CA GLU A 133 -21.77 -1.09 -15.93
C GLU A 133 -20.30 -1.38 -16.27
N ASP A 134 -20.03 -2.60 -16.74
CA ASP A 134 -18.69 -3.00 -17.17
C ASP A 134 -18.15 -2.20 -18.36
N ASN A 135 -19.00 -1.81 -19.33
CA ASN A 135 -18.56 -1.02 -20.48
C ASN A 135 -18.29 0.44 -20.11
N VAL A 136 -19.14 1.04 -19.28
CA VAL A 136 -18.95 2.42 -18.81
C VAL A 136 -17.69 2.52 -17.95
N ASP A 137 -17.50 1.59 -17.01
CA ASP A 137 -16.29 1.54 -16.20
C ASP A 137 -15.04 1.40 -17.06
N HIS A 138 -15.09 0.57 -18.11
CA HIS A 138 -13.94 0.37 -18.98
C HIS A 138 -13.55 1.64 -19.75
N GLU A 139 -14.51 2.41 -20.28
CA GLU A 139 -14.23 3.66 -20.98
C GLU A 139 -13.60 4.70 -20.04
N GLU A 140 -14.13 4.84 -18.82
CA GLU A 140 -13.58 5.74 -17.81
C GLU A 140 -12.18 5.31 -17.32
N ASP A 141 -11.93 4.01 -17.19
CA ASP A 141 -10.62 3.45 -16.85
C ASP A 141 -9.58 3.83 -17.90
N GLU A 142 -9.89 3.65 -19.19
CA GLU A 142 -8.99 4.01 -20.29
C GLU A 142 -8.71 5.51 -20.34
N LEU A 143 -9.73 6.35 -20.11
CA LEU A 143 -9.57 7.79 -20.02
C LEU A 143 -8.58 8.17 -18.92
N MET A 144 -8.75 7.65 -17.71
CA MET A 144 -7.85 7.96 -16.59
C MET A 144 -6.43 7.45 -16.81
N LEU A 145 -6.26 6.23 -17.33
CA LEU A 145 -4.94 5.68 -17.62
C LEU A 145 -4.25 6.45 -18.76
N SER A 146 -5.00 6.95 -19.74
CA SER A 146 -4.46 7.79 -20.81
C SER A 146 -3.98 9.15 -20.28
N GLU A 147 -4.72 9.75 -19.35
CA GLU A 147 -4.31 10.98 -18.67
C GLU A 147 -3.01 10.76 -17.91
N PHE A 148 -2.92 9.69 -17.11
CA PHE A 148 -1.71 9.32 -16.37
C PHE A 148 -0.49 9.17 -17.30
N LYS A 149 -0.64 8.42 -18.40
CA LYS A 149 0.41 8.22 -19.41
C LYS A 149 0.84 9.55 -20.03
N SER A 150 -0.13 10.40 -20.39
CA SER A 150 0.14 11.70 -21.02
C SER A 150 0.89 12.67 -20.10
N ALA A 151 0.55 12.69 -18.81
CA ALA A 151 1.16 13.55 -17.80
C ALA A 151 2.63 13.20 -17.51
N HIS A 152 3.06 11.98 -17.86
CA HIS A 152 4.40 11.45 -17.58
C HIS A 152 5.18 11.10 -18.86
N SER A 153 4.84 11.74 -19.99
CA SER A 153 5.32 11.46 -21.35
C SER A 153 6.79 11.82 -21.67
N ASP A 154 7.64 11.92 -20.65
CA ASP A 154 9.10 11.82 -20.86
C ASP A 154 9.42 10.37 -21.25
N LYS A 155 9.58 10.13 -22.56
CA LYS A 155 9.71 8.80 -23.20
C LYS A 155 10.75 7.83 -22.61
N GLU A 156 11.69 8.30 -21.78
CA GLU A 156 12.68 7.45 -21.08
C GLU A 156 12.20 6.92 -19.71
N LYS A 157 11.13 7.50 -19.13
CA LYS A 157 10.56 7.11 -17.83
C LYS A 157 9.24 6.36 -17.93
N GLU A 158 8.62 6.37 -19.11
CA GLU A 158 7.28 5.83 -19.37
C GLU A 158 7.16 4.34 -19.00
N SER A 159 8.17 3.52 -19.33
CA SER A 159 8.18 2.08 -19.03
C SER A 159 8.39 1.74 -17.54
N ASN A 160 8.83 2.70 -16.74
CA ASN A 160 9.04 2.49 -15.31
C ASN A 160 7.84 2.89 -14.46
N LEU A 161 6.98 3.79 -14.97
CA LEU A 161 5.84 4.35 -14.23
C LEU A 161 4.52 3.64 -14.57
N TYR A 162 4.42 3.00 -15.74
CA TYR A 162 3.26 2.22 -16.14
C TYR A 162 3.67 0.84 -16.66
N GLU A 163 3.06 -0.22 -16.15
CA GLU A 163 3.28 -1.60 -16.58
C GLU A 163 1.93 -2.32 -16.72
N GLU A 164 1.77 -3.16 -17.74
CA GLU A 164 0.62 -4.07 -17.87
C GLU A 164 1.05 -5.51 -17.55
N MET A 165 0.30 -6.16 -16.67
CA MET A 165 0.47 -7.56 -16.32
C MET A 165 -0.73 -8.38 -16.79
N LEU A 166 -0.49 -9.25 -17.77
CA LEU A 166 -1.46 -10.25 -18.20
C LEU A 166 -1.55 -11.35 -17.16
N VAL A 167 -2.76 -11.68 -16.74
CA VAL A 167 -3.04 -12.65 -15.69
C VAL A 167 -4.21 -13.55 -16.09
N GLU A 168 -4.04 -14.85 -15.93
CA GLU A 168 -5.05 -15.86 -16.31
C GLU A 168 -5.91 -16.31 -15.13
N ASN A 169 -5.40 -16.19 -13.91
CA ASN A 169 -6.01 -16.77 -12.72
C ASN A 169 -5.56 -16.06 -11.43
N LYS A 170 -6.22 -16.43 -10.32
CA LYS A 170 -5.94 -15.93 -8.97
C LYS A 170 -4.47 -16.07 -8.55
N ALA A 171 -3.83 -17.20 -8.85
CA ALA A 171 -2.46 -17.46 -8.42
C ALA A 171 -1.47 -16.49 -9.08
N GLU A 172 -1.66 -16.23 -10.37
CA GLU A 172 -0.85 -15.24 -11.10
C GLU A 172 -1.02 -13.82 -10.58
N VAL A 173 -2.24 -13.42 -10.19
CA VAL A 173 -2.48 -12.12 -9.53
C VAL A 173 -1.70 -12.04 -8.21
N VAL A 174 -1.76 -13.09 -7.39
CA VAL A 174 -1.04 -13.19 -6.12
C VAL A 174 0.48 -13.10 -6.33
N ASP A 175 1.02 -13.83 -7.30
CA ASP A 175 2.45 -13.85 -7.60
C ASP A 175 2.92 -12.50 -8.14
N ALA A 176 2.14 -11.87 -9.01
CA ALA A 176 2.38 -10.52 -9.50
C ALA A 176 2.41 -9.50 -8.35
N LEU A 177 1.42 -9.51 -7.46
CA LEU A 177 1.40 -8.62 -6.29
C LEU A 177 2.63 -8.86 -5.38
N LYS A 178 3.04 -10.11 -5.16
CA LYS A 178 4.26 -10.44 -4.39
C LYS A 178 5.53 -9.89 -5.02
N ALA A 179 5.59 -9.81 -6.36
CA ALA A 179 6.71 -9.18 -7.06
C ALA A 179 6.79 -7.66 -6.82
N LEU A 180 5.68 -7.03 -6.38
CA LEU A 180 5.62 -5.60 -6.02
C LEU A 180 6.13 -5.29 -4.61
N ASN A 181 6.72 -6.24 -3.87
CA ASN A 181 7.27 -5.99 -2.52
C ASN A 181 8.43 -4.97 -2.44
N LYS A 182 8.84 -4.38 -3.56
CA LYS A 182 9.84 -3.31 -3.66
C LYS A 182 9.29 -1.92 -3.32
N TYR A 183 7.98 -1.71 -3.42
CA TYR A 183 7.35 -0.42 -3.14
C TYR A 183 7.11 -0.23 -1.65
N ASN A 184 6.92 1.02 -1.23
CA ASN A 184 6.81 1.38 0.17
C ASN A 184 5.38 1.75 0.60
N LEU A 185 4.54 2.07 -0.37
CA LEU A 185 3.12 2.32 -0.19
C LEU A 185 2.34 1.70 -1.36
N PHE A 186 1.33 0.91 -1.06
CA PHE A 186 0.33 0.44 -2.00
C PHE A 186 -0.91 1.32 -1.89
N LEU A 187 -1.39 1.88 -3.00
CA LEU A 187 -2.73 2.46 -3.09
C LEU A 187 -3.60 1.51 -3.89
N VAL A 188 -4.67 1.00 -3.28
CA VAL A 188 -5.54 -0.02 -3.88
C VAL A 188 -7.00 0.41 -3.78
N GLY A 189 -7.80 0.16 -4.80
CA GLY A 189 -9.25 0.27 -4.69
C GLY A 189 -9.82 -0.79 -3.74
N ARG A 190 -10.88 -0.44 -3.01
CA ARG A 190 -11.61 -1.36 -2.13
C ARG A 190 -12.41 -2.38 -2.94
N MET A 191 -13.26 -1.91 -3.86
CA MET A 191 -14.12 -2.71 -4.72
C MET A 191 -13.51 -2.90 -6.11
N VAL A 192 -12.46 -3.70 -6.15
CA VAL A 192 -11.80 -4.08 -7.40
C VAL A 192 -12.50 -5.26 -8.09
N PRO A 193 -12.55 -5.29 -9.43
CA PRO A 193 -13.18 -6.35 -10.20
C PRO A 193 -12.27 -7.60 -10.28
N THR A 194 -11.89 -8.15 -9.12
CA THR A 194 -11.09 -9.37 -9.00
C THR A 194 -11.70 -10.36 -8.02
N VAL A 195 -11.42 -11.65 -8.23
CA VAL A 195 -11.75 -12.72 -7.28
C VAL A 195 -11.06 -12.52 -5.92
N PRO A 196 -11.64 -13.00 -4.81
CA PRO A 196 -10.98 -13.00 -3.50
C PRO A 196 -9.61 -13.68 -3.55
N LEU A 197 -8.55 -12.93 -3.24
CA LEU A 197 -7.16 -13.39 -3.37
C LEU A 197 -6.68 -14.24 -2.18
N VAL A 198 -7.38 -14.19 -1.05
CA VAL A 198 -7.17 -15.06 0.12
C VAL A 198 -8.38 -15.95 0.35
N ASN A 199 -8.15 -17.13 0.92
CA ASN A 199 -9.24 -18.08 1.21
C ASN A 199 -10.01 -17.71 2.49
N LYS A 200 -9.34 -17.03 3.41
CA LYS A 200 -9.91 -16.51 4.66
C LYS A 200 -9.20 -15.18 4.98
N THR A 201 -9.96 -14.19 5.42
CA THR A 201 -9.46 -12.87 5.81
C THR A 201 -10.14 -12.45 7.12
N ASP A 202 -9.37 -11.81 8.00
CA ASP A 202 -9.90 -11.17 9.20
C ASP A 202 -10.33 -9.71 8.92
N CYS A 203 -10.02 -9.19 7.73
CA CYS A 203 -10.31 -7.82 7.30
C CYS A 203 -11.03 -7.78 5.94
N PRO A 204 -12.20 -8.44 5.77
CA PRO A 204 -12.94 -8.47 4.50
C PRO A 204 -13.35 -7.08 4.00
N GLU A 205 -13.46 -6.11 4.92
CA GLU A 205 -13.76 -4.71 4.61
C GLU A 205 -12.71 -4.05 3.71
N LEU A 206 -11.48 -4.56 3.66
CA LEU A 206 -10.39 -4.05 2.82
C LEU A 206 -10.51 -4.47 1.35
N GLY A 207 -11.49 -5.30 0.99
CA GLY A 207 -11.66 -5.83 -0.36
C GLY A 207 -10.65 -6.91 -0.73
N PRO A 208 -10.73 -7.47 -1.95
CA PRO A 208 -9.95 -8.65 -2.36
C PRO A 208 -8.43 -8.44 -2.30
N VAL A 209 -7.94 -7.29 -2.78
CA VAL A 209 -6.50 -6.97 -2.85
C VAL A 209 -6.00 -6.50 -1.49
N GLY A 210 -6.72 -5.58 -0.84
CA GLY A 210 -6.36 -5.09 0.50
C GLY A 210 -6.29 -6.21 1.53
N SER A 211 -7.26 -7.14 1.52
CA SER A 211 -7.25 -8.33 2.37
C SER A 211 -6.01 -9.20 2.17
N PHE A 212 -5.58 -9.38 0.92
CA PHE A 212 -4.37 -10.16 0.62
C PHE A 212 -3.10 -9.44 1.10
N LEU A 213 -2.98 -8.14 0.86
CA LEU A 213 -1.83 -7.35 1.30
C LEU A 213 -1.71 -7.26 2.83
N ALA A 214 -2.82 -7.34 3.56
CA ALA A 214 -2.87 -7.40 5.02
C ALA A 214 -2.66 -8.82 5.58
N SER A 215 -2.72 -9.85 4.74
CA SER A 215 -2.60 -11.25 5.17
C SER A 215 -1.15 -11.65 5.45
N SER A 216 -0.97 -12.68 6.28
CA SER A 216 0.34 -13.27 6.54
C SER A 216 0.98 -13.92 5.31
N GLU A 217 0.22 -14.17 4.24
CA GLU A 217 0.71 -14.70 2.97
C GLU A 217 1.51 -13.65 2.17
N PHE A 218 1.40 -12.38 2.54
CA PHE A 218 2.11 -11.26 1.92
C PHE A 218 3.16 -10.69 2.88
N SER A 219 4.43 -11.10 2.73
CA SER A 219 5.51 -10.57 3.54
C SER A 219 5.99 -9.22 2.99
N THR A 220 5.49 -8.12 3.56
CA THR A 220 5.92 -6.76 3.24
C THR A 220 6.06 -5.90 4.49
N THR A 221 6.93 -4.89 4.41
CA THR A 221 6.94 -3.74 5.35
C THR A 221 6.28 -2.51 4.74
N ALA A 222 5.72 -2.64 3.53
CA ALA A 222 5.02 -1.58 2.85
C ALA A 222 3.73 -1.23 3.58
N SER A 223 3.41 0.06 3.52
CA SER A 223 2.11 0.57 3.95
C SER A 223 1.06 0.26 2.89
N VAL A 224 -0.18 0.00 3.30
CA VAL A 224 -1.31 -0.23 2.40
C VAL A 224 -2.34 0.87 2.65
N LEU A 225 -2.79 1.52 1.59
CA LEU A 225 -3.89 2.46 1.58
C LEU A 225 -5.02 1.91 0.70
N VAL A 226 -6.14 1.52 1.31
CA VAL A 226 -7.37 1.10 0.62
C VAL A 226 -8.28 2.32 0.41
N VAL A 227 -8.65 2.56 -0.84
CA VAL A 227 -9.42 3.73 -1.27
C VAL A 227 -10.78 3.28 -1.79
N GLN A 228 -11.83 3.98 -1.38
CA GLN A 228 -13.18 3.79 -1.91
C GLN A 228 -13.65 5.10 -2.53
N GLN A 229 -14.23 5.04 -3.72
CA GLN A 229 -14.81 6.21 -4.38
C GLN A 229 -15.95 6.78 -3.51
N TYR A 230 -15.98 8.10 -3.39
CA TYR A 230 -17.09 8.78 -2.73
C TYR A 230 -18.38 8.64 -3.55
N ASN A 231 -19.39 7.97 -2.99
CA ASN A 231 -20.73 7.90 -3.56
C ASN A 231 -21.73 8.63 -2.66
N PRO A 232 -22.19 9.84 -3.03
CA PRO A 232 -23.11 10.64 -2.21
C PRO A 232 -24.50 9.99 -2.07
N SER A 233 -24.84 9.01 -2.91
CA SER A 233 -26.12 8.30 -2.91
C SER A 233 -26.08 6.99 -2.11
N ALA A 234 -24.92 6.59 -1.58
CA ALA A 234 -24.81 5.41 -0.73
C ALA A 234 -25.47 5.68 0.63
N ASN A 235 -26.42 4.83 1.05
CA ASN A 235 -27.08 4.94 2.35
C ASN A 235 -26.03 4.92 3.48
N LEU A 236 -25.80 6.08 4.12
CA LEU A 236 -25.05 6.23 5.36
C LEU A 236 -25.86 5.63 6.51
N HIS A 237 -25.95 4.30 6.59
CA HIS A 237 -26.32 3.67 7.85
C HIS A 237 -25.09 3.78 8.77
N PRO A 238 -25.18 4.37 9.97
CA PRO A 238 -24.05 4.44 10.88
C PRO A 238 -23.58 3.01 11.18
N LEU A 239 -22.34 2.69 10.79
CA LEU A 239 -21.67 1.49 11.24
C LEU A 239 -21.26 1.76 12.69
N VAL A 240 -21.91 1.05 13.62
CA VAL A 240 -21.67 0.99 15.08
C VAL A 240 -22.44 2.04 15.91
N GLU A 241 -23.55 1.61 16.51
CA GLU A 241 -24.01 2.17 17.79
C GLU A 241 -23.05 1.69 18.88
N GLU A 242 -22.32 2.61 19.49
CA GLU A 242 -21.50 2.37 20.67
C GLU A 242 -22.44 2.02 21.84
N GLN A 243 -22.64 0.73 22.10
CA GLN A 243 -23.36 0.30 23.30
C GLN A 243 -22.49 0.59 24.52
N ALA A 244 -22.82 1.67 25.23
CA ALA A 244 -22.24 2.00 26.52
C ALA A 244 -22.50 0.85 27.52
N TYR A 245 -21.45 0.10 27.85
CA TYR A 245 -21.47 -0.90 28.91
C TYR A 245 -21.50 -0.18 30.26
N TYR A 246 -22.69 0.03 30.83
CA TYR A 246 -22.81 0.41 32.23
C TYR A 246 -22.37 -0.78 33.08
N GLY A 247 -21.17 -0.68 33.65
CA GLY A 247 -20.61 -1.68 34.56
C GLY A 247 -21.51 -1.90 35.77
N GLU A 248 -21.82 -3.17 36.04
CA GLU A 248 -22.43 -3.61 37.29
C GLU A 248 -21.54 -3.21 38.48
N THR A 249 -22.18 -2.58 39.46
CA THR A 249 -21.59 -2.10 40.69
C THR A 249 -21.08 -3.26 41.55
N SER A 250 -19.75 -3.33 41.71
CA SER A 250 -19.01 -3.66 42.94
C SER A 250 -19.79 -4.36 44.07
N SER A 251 -19.61 -5.68 44.20
CA SER A 251 -19.76 -6.38 45.48
C SER A 251 -18.41 -6.37 46.23
N MET A 252 -18.35 -5.61 47.32
CA MET A 252 -17.24 -5.62 48.27
C MET A 252 -17.32 -6.87 49.17
N PRO A 253 -16.19 -7.51 49.54
CA PRO A 253 -16.19 -8.61 50.50
C PRO A 253 -16.26 -8.12 51.96
N ASP A 254 -17.10 -8.76 52.76
CA ASP A 254 -17.29 -8.51 54.20
C ASP A 254 -16.01 -8.80 55.02
N SER A 255 -15.72 -7.92 55.98
CA SER A 255 -14.68 -8.11 57.02
C SER A 255 -15.33 -8.56 58.34
N PRO A 256 -14.72 -9.46 59.13
CA PRO A 256 -15.40 -10.08 60.28
C PRO A 256 -15.47 -9.16 61.51
N HIS A 257 -16.62 -9.20 62.17
CA HIS A 257 -16.97 -8.43 63.36
C HIS A 257 -16.14 -8.80 64.60
N GLY A 258 -15.71 -7.76 65.33
CA GLY A 258 -15.08 -7.86 66.64
C GLY A 258 -16.05 -8.31 67.74
N VAL A 259 -15.49 -9.01 68.73
CA VAL A 259 -16.14 -9.53 69.94
C VAL A 259 -16.30 -8.40 70.99
N PRO A 260 -17.43 -8.32 71.73
CA PRO A 260 -17.64 -7.32 72.78
C PRO A 260 -17.12 -7.79 74.17
N PRO A 261 -17.06 -6.91 75.19
CA PRO A 261 -16.09 -7.00 76.27
C PRO A 261 -16.58 -7.80 77.49
N VAL A 262 -15.61 -8.28 78.29
CA VAL A 262 -15.72 -8.57 79.73
C VAL A 262 -14.50 -7.99 80.43
#